data_AF-A0A2D4SLT1-F1
#
_entry.id   AF-A0A2D4SLT1-F1
#
_cell.length_a   1.000
_cell.length_b   1.000
_cell.length_c   1.000
_cell.angle_alpha   90.00
_cell.angle_beta   90.00
_cell.angle_gamma   90.00
#
_symmetry.space_group_name_H-M   'P 1'
#
loop_
_entity.id
_entity.type
_entity.pdbx_description
1 polymer ?
#
loop_
_entity_poly.entity_id
_entity_poly.type
_entity_poly.pdbx_seq_one_letter_code
_entity_poly.pdbx_strand_id
1 'polypeptide(L)'
;MRSLPVFIISAIVLLLFSFLGPTFTTTDFLLPHTSPTDKAYEVTKSPCSILEDLDVHTATLCTEYAEESLVFFSNQILDHVLGSFTLQKEQTSWSSCVSTHTGPEGFLRCFSSWTADRAQIPVGDQSLIMMIQRTLQNDILIGVLLIVFVILLPLLYAVVLLRFVIKPDSKGYYSLKFISSWSMLDVLALSLLITSIKGPSISIYISLGMSGYAFIISIAICKSIEYLSLKSFLKIEK
;
A
#
# COMPACT_ATOMS: atom_id res chain seq x y z
N MET A 1 8.82 32.33 -19.04
CA MET A 1 7.51 31.80 -18.64
C MET A 1 6.90 30.76 -19.59
N ARG A 2 7.39 30.56 -20.83
CA ARG A 2 6.81 29.57 -21.78
C ARG A 2 6.91 28.10 -21.34
N SER A 3 7.78 27.75 -20.39
CA SER A 3 7.95 26.38 -19.89
C SER A 3 6.90 25.94 -18.86
N LEU A 4 6.26 26.87 -18.15
CA LEU A 4 5.30 26.56 -17.08
C LEU A 4 4.09 25.72 -17.52
N PRO A 5 3.39 26.02 -18.64
CA PRO A 5 2.27 25.19 -19.09
C PRO A 5 2.70 23.77 -19.48
N VAL A 6 3.94 23.59 -19.97
CA VAL A 6 4.47 22.26 -20.31
C VAL A 6 4.59 21.40 -19.05
N PHE A 7 5.10 21.96 -17.94
CA PHE A 7 5.18 21.22 -16.67
C PHE A 7 3.80 20.82 -16.12
N ILE A 8 2.79 21.66 -16.30
CA ILE A 8 1.43 21.35 -15.84
C ILE A 8 0.80 20.26 -16.71
N ILE A 9 0.99 20.33 -18.04
CA ILE A 9 0.53 19.27 -18.93
C ILE A 9 1.23 17.95 -18.60
N SER A 10 2.55 17.97 -18.35
CA SER A 10 3.29 16.78 -17.90
C SER A 10 2.76 16.25 -16.57
N ALA A 11 2.40 17.13 -15.62
CA ALA A 11 1.79 16.72 -14.35
C ALA A 11 0.39 16.13 -14.54
N ILE A 12 -0.43 16.66 -15.45
CA ILE A 12 -1.74 16.08 -15.81
C ILE A 12 -1.56 14.70 -16.45
N VAL A 13 -0.59 14.55 -17.36
CA VAL A 13 -0.30 13.27 -18.01
C VAL A 13 0.21 12.26 -16.98
N LEU A 14 1.10 12.65 -16.07
CA LEU A 14 1.56 11.79 -14.97
C LEU A 14 0.42 11.41 -14.02
N LEU A 15 -0.50 12.34 -13.73
CA LEU A 15 -1.67 12.09 -12.87
C LEU A 15 -2.65 11.12 -13.55
N LEU A 16 -2.92 11.29 -14.85
CA LEU A 16 -3.70 10.35 -15.65
C LEU A 16 -3.01 8.98 -15.75
N PHE A 17 -1.69 8.95 -15.94
CA PHE A 17 -0.91 7.72 -15.94
C PHE A 17 -0.90 7.04 -14.57
N SER A 18 -1.00 7.79 -13.48
CA SER A 18 -1.12 7.22 -12.13
C SER A 18 -2.48 6.55 -11.91
N PHE A 19 -3.53 6.99 -12.61
CA PHE A 19 -4.84 6.35 -12.56
C PHE A 19 -4.97 5.16 -13.51
N LEU A 20 -4.38 5.26 -14.71
CA LEU A 20 -4.52 4.27 -15.80
C LEU A 20 -3.37 3.24 -15.85
N GLY A 21 -2.24 3.55 -15.23
CA GLY A 21 -1.03 2.72 -15.19
C GLY A 21 -1.08 1.64 -14.10
N PRO A 22 -0.16 0.67 -14.15
CA PRO A 22 -0.15 -0.44 -13.21
C PRO A 22 0.13 0.00 -11.76
N THR A 23 -0.87 -0.34 -10.95
CA THR A 23 -0.90 -0.86 -9.57
C THR A 23 -0.12 -0.17 -8.46
N PHE A 24 -0.88 0.18 -7.43
CA PHE A 24 -0.43 0.08 -6.05
C PHE A 24 -0.13 -1.39 -5.83
N THR A 25 1.15 -1.73 -5.76
CA THR A 25 1.60 -3.00 -5.20
C THR A 25 1.35 -2.92 -3.70
N THR A 26 0.26 -3.48 -3.16
CA THR A 26 0.35 -3.97 -1.78
C THR A 26 1.21 -5.23 -1.83
N THR A 27 2.49 -5.06 -2.17
CA THR A 27 3.47 -6.13 -2.04
C THR A 27 3.72 -6.29 -0.56
N ASP A 28 3.16 -7.38 -0.05
CA ASP A 28 3.56 -8.10 1.15
C ASP A 28 5.00 -7.79 1.54
N PHE A 29 5.20 -7.30 2.78
CA PHE A 29 6.35 -7.50 3.69
C PHE A 29 7.78 -7.74 3.13
N LEU A 30 8.12 -7.32 1.92
CA LEU A 30 9.49 -7.31 1.43
C LEU A 30 10.18 -6.03 1.90
N LEU A 31 10.40 -5.98 3.21
CA LEU A 31 11.52 -5.20 3.73
C LEU A 31 12.79 -5.82 3.08
N PRO A 32 13.69 -5.04 2.46
CA PRO A 32 15.08 -5.43 2.56
C PRO A 32 15.35 -5.58 4.05
N HIS A 33 15.70 -6.78 4.50
CA HIS A 33 16.29 -6.96 5.82
C HIS A 33 17.51 -6.03 5.88
N THR A 34 17.34 -4.81 6.38
CA THR A 34 18.36 -4.28 7.26
C THR A 34 18.37 -5.27 8.41
N SER A 35 19.50 -5.95 8.61
CA SER A 35 19.70 -6.69 9.84
C SER A 35 19.67 -5.68 10.97
N PRO A 36 18.68 -5.74 11.87
CA PRO A 36 19.08 -5.75 13.26
C PRO A 36 18.13 -6.57 14.13
N THR A 37 18.13 -7.90 14.04
CA THR A 37 17.52 -8.75 15.08
C THR A 37 18.22 -10.09 15.26
N ASP A 38 19.55 -10.07 15.43
CA ASP A 38 20.25 -11.19 16.08
C ASP A 38 20.05 -11.20 17.62
N LYS A 39 19.25 -10.28 18.17
CA LYS A 39 19.12 -10.09 19.63
C LYS A 39 17.71 -10.25 20.20
N ALA A 40 16.70 -10.52 19.39
CA ALA A 40 15.32 -10.71 19.88
C ALA A 40 14.91 -12.18 20.03
N TYR A 41 15.76 -13.12 19.61
CA TYR A 41 15.56 -14.57 19.74
C TYR A 41 16.49 -15.20 20.79
N GLU A 42 17.06 -14.42 21.70
CA GLU A 42 17.62 -15.00 22.92
C GLU A 42 16.49 -15.28 23.91
N VAL A 43 16.42 -16.55 24.34
CA VAL A 43 15.59 -17.09 25.44
C VAL A 43 14.20 -17.63 25.06
N THR A 44 14.14 -18.48 24.04
CA THR A 44 13.51 -19.80 24.24
C THR A 44 14.60 -20.83 24.10
N LYS A 45 15.06 -21.39 25.24
CA LYS A 45 15.99 -22.52 25.22
C LYS A 45 15.38 -23.59 24.32
N SER A 46 16.06 -23.93 23.22
CA SER A 46 15.62 -25.00 22.36
C SER A 46 15.46 -26.25 23.22
N PRO A 47 14.43 -27.09 23.02
CA PRO A 47 14.29 -28.34 23.75
C PRO A 47 15.53 -29.26 23.60
N CYS A 48 16.37 -29.02 22.59
CA CYS A 48 17.65 -29.71 22.38
C CYS A 48 18.84 -29.18 23.21
N SER A 49 18.72 -27.99 23.83
CA SER A 49 19.79 -27.45 24.71
C SER A 49 20.06 -28.29 25.96
N ILE A 50 19.12 -29.19 26.32
CA ILE A 50 19.28 -30.17 27.40
C ILE A 50 20.10 -31.39 26.93
N LEU A 51 20.15 -31.64 25.61
CA LEU A 51 20.85 -32.78 25.00
C LEU A 51 22.26 -32.43 24.49
N GLU A 52 22.59 -31.14 24.37
CA GLU A 52 23.95 -30.67 24.03
C GLU A 52 25.01 -31.07 25.06
N ASP A 53 24.60 -31.26 26.32
CA ASP A 53 25.49 -31.75 27.39
C ASP A 53 25.76 -33.27 27.32
N LEU A 54 25.04 -34.04 26.49
CA LEU A 54 25.09 -35.51 26.51
C LEU A 54 25.90 -36.17 25.38
N ASP A 55 25.90 -35.63 24.16
CA ASP A 55 26.80 -36.04 23.06
C ASP A 55 26.60 -35.14 21.83
N VAL A 56 27.68 -34.82 21.11
CA VAL A 56 27.64 -33.90 19.93
C VAL A 56 26.81 -34.49 18.79
N HIS A 57 26.74 -35.82 18.68
CA HIS A 57 26.00 -36.52 17.64
C HIS A 57 24.48 -36.56 17.92
N THR A 58 24.07 -36.65 19.18
CA THR A 58 22.64 -36.58 19.57
C THR A 58 22.08 -35.17 19.50
N ALA A 59 22.92 -34.15 19.73
CA ALA A 59 22.52 -32.76 19.58
C ALA A 59 22.17 -32.42 18.12
N THR A 60 22.97 -32.89 17.16
CA THR A 60 22.73 -32.66 15.72
C THR A 60 21.48 -33.37 15.20
N LEU A 61 21.26 -34.62 15.60
CA LEU A 61 20.03 -35.36 15.29
C LEU A 61 18.79 -34.73 15.97
N CYS A 62 18.93 -34.20 17.20
CA CYS A 62 17.85 -33.52 17.89
C CYS A 62 17.47 -32.22 17.18
N THR A 63 18.45 -31.40 16.77
CA THR A 63 18.16 -30.15 16.05
C THR A 63 17.43 -30.42 14.73
N GLU A 64 17.86 -31.43 13.98
CA GLU A 64 17.23 -31.79 12.70
C GLU A 64 15.80 -32.32 12.90
N TYR A 65 15.58 -33.23 13.86
CA TYR A 65 14.24 -33.73 14.18
C TYR A 65 13.34 -32.70 14.85
N ALA A 66 13.87 -31.82 15.70
CA ALA A 66 13.11 -30.81 16.41
C ALA A 66 12.66 -29.69 15.48
N GLU A 67 13.49 -29.28 14.51
CA GLU A 67 13.09 -28.32 13.49
C GLU A 67 11.99 -28.87 12.59
N GLU A 68 12.13 -30.11 12.10
CA GLU A 68 11.07 -30.74 11.29
C GLU A 68 9.78 -30.94 12.09
N SER A 69 9.88 -31.35 13.36
CA SER A 69 8.72 -31.56 14.23
C SER A 69 8.03 -30.24 14.59
N LEU A 70 8.77 -29.18 14.91
CA LEU A 70 8.20 -27.86 15.22
C LEU A 70 7.46 -27.26 14.03
N VAL A 71 8.02 -27.38 12.82
CA VAL A 71 7.37 -26.91 11.60
C VAL A 71 6.09 -27.71 11.33
N PHE A 72 6.12 -29.03 11.52
CA PHE A 72 4.95 -29.89 11.35
C PHE A 72 3.84 -29.58 12.36
N PHE A 73 4.17 -29.48 13.66
CA PHE A 73 3.20 -29.16 14.71
C PHE A 73 2.63 -27.76 14.56
N SER A 74 3.46 -26.77 14.22
CA SER A 74 3.03 -25.40 13.93
C SER A 74 1.98 -25.39 12.81
N ASN A 75 2.24 -26.08 11.70
CA ASN A 75 1.34 -26.12 10.55
C ASN A 75 0.00 -26.80 10.86
N GLN A 76 -0.01 -27.88 11.64
CA GLN A 76 -1.28 -28.52 12.07
C GLN A 76 -2.08 -27.65 13.04
N ILE A 77 -1.41 -26.95 13.96
CA ILE A 77 -2.08 -26.01 14.87
C ILE A 77 -2.71 -24.87 14.08
N LEU A 78 -2.00 -24.33 13.08
CA LEU A 78 -2.54 -23.30 12.19
C LEU A 78 -3.76 -23.80 11.41
N ASP A 79 -3.70 -25.02 10.87
CA ASP A 79 -4.86 -25.65 10.21
C ASP A 79 -6.07 -25.78 11.14
N HIS A 80 -5.85 -26.12 12.41
CA HIS A 80 -6.94 -26.27 13.37
C HIS A 80 -7.51 -24.93 13.85
N VAL A 81 -6.66 -23.94 14.12
CA VAL A 81 -7.05 -22.65 14.71
C VAL A 81 -7.59 -21.69 13.64
N LEU A 82 -6.92 -21.60 12.50
CA LEU A 82 -7.23 -20.64 11.43
C LEU A 82 -8.11 -21.26 10.34
N GLY A 83 -8.18 -22.59 10.28
CA GLY A 83 -8.93 -23.33 9.26
C GLY A 83 -8.31 -23.24 7.86
N SER A 84 -8.92 -23.96 6.92
CA SER A 84 -8.58 -23.87 5.49
C SER A 84 -8.99 -22.52 4.88
N PHE A 85 -8.35 -22.16 3.78
CA PHE A 85 -8.62 -20.94 3.01
C PHE A 85 -8.55 -21.20 1.50
N THR A 86 -9.07 -20.28 0.70
CA THR A 86 -9.06 -20.39 -0.77
C THR A 86 -7.80 -19.77 -1.37
N LEU A 87 -6.99 -20.57 -2.07
CA LEU A 87 -5.83 -20.12 -2.86
C LEU A 87 -6.07 -20.49 -4.32
N GLN A 88 -6.02 -19.52 -5.24
CA GLN A 88 -6.25 -19.74 -6.69
C GLN A 88 -7.57 -20.48 -7.04
N LYS A 89 -8.65 -20.24 -6.26
CA LYS A 89 -9.97 -20.90 -6.36
C LYS A 89 -10.02 -22.35 -5.86
N GLU A 90 -8.93 -22.86 -5.28
CA GLU A 90 -8.90 -24.16 -4.62
C GLU A 90 -8.83 -23.98 -3.11
N GLN A 91 -9.53 -24.83 -2.37
CA GLN A 91 -9.46 -24.85 -0.92
C GLN A 91 -8.14 -25.52 -0.51
N THR A 92 -7.28 -24.79 0.20
CA THR A 92 -5.97 -25.26 0.65
C THR A 92 -5.85 -25.21 2.17
N SER A 93 -4.98 -26.08 2.71
CA SER A 93 -4.58 -26.08 4.11
C SER A 93 -3.28 -25.28 4.30
N TRP A 94 -3.03 -24.78 5.50
CA TRP A 94 -1.77 -24.16 5.89
C TRP A 94 -0.59 -25.09 5.69
N SER A 95 -0.71 -26.34 6.12
CA SER A 95 0.31 -27.37 5.90
C SER A 95 0.68 -27.53 4.43
N SER A 96 -0.31 -27.54 3.53
CA SER A 96 -0.09 -27.66 2.09
C SER A 96 0.51 -26.37 1.50
N CYS A 97 0.02 -25.21 1.92
CA CYS A 97 0.49 -23.92 1.39
C CYS A 97 1.94 -23.62 1.80
N VAL A 98 2.28 -23.82 3.09
CA VAL A 98 3.61 -23.56 3.64
C VAL A 98 4.65 -24.55 3.10
N SER A 99 4.29 -25.83 2.94
CA SER A 99 5.22 -26.82 2.35
C SER A 99 5.50 -26.55 0.86
N THR A 100 4.55 -25.96 0.14
CA THR A 100 4.72 -25.60 -1.28
C THR A 100 5.66 -24.38 -1.47
N HIS A 101 5.77 -23.51 -0.46
CA HIS A 101 6.58 -22.30 -0.51
C HIS A 101 7.73 -22.37 0.50
N THR A 102 8.93 -22.72 0.03
CA THR A 102 10.10 -22.84 0.90
C THR A 102 10.59 -21.48 1.40
N GLY A 103 11.06 -21.44 2.65
CA GLY A 103 11.64 -20.25 3.28
C GLY A 103 10.66 -19.36 4.06
N PRO A 104 11.15 -18.29 4.69
CA PRO A 104 10.34 -17.40 5.54
C PRO A 104 9.24 -16.65 4.77
N GLU A 105 9.40 -16.50 3.46
CA GLU A 105 8.41 -15.87 2.58
C GLU A 105 7.15 -16.72 2.37
N GLY A 106 7.28 -18.06 2.52
CA GLY A 106 6.16 -18.98 2.29
C GLY A 106 5.04 -18.81 3.30
N PHE A 107 5.37 -18.73 4.59
CA PHE A 107 4.39 -18.47 5.64
C PHE A 107 3.67 -17.14 5.43
N LEU A 108 4.41 -16.07 5.13
CA LEU A 108 3.84 -14.74 4.88
C LEU A 108 2.87 -14.76 3.71
N ARG A 109 3.22 -15.46 2.61
CA ARG A 109 2.34 -15.59 1.45
C ARG A 109 1.06 -16.36 1.74
N CYS A 110 1.16 -17.44 2.52
CA CYS A 110 0.00 -18.21 2.97
C CYS A 110 -0.89 -17.39 3.91
N PHE A 111 -0.28 -16.63 4.82
CA PHE A 111 -0.99 -15.74 5.73
C PHE A 111 -1.69 -14.58 5.00
N SER A 112 -1.02 -13.99 4.02
CA SER A 112 -1.58 -13.01 3.09
C SER A 112 -2.81 -13.57 2.35
N SER A 113 -2.71 -14.79 1.82
CA SER A 113 -3.82 -15.44 1.13
C SER A 113 -4.99 -15.80 2.07
N TRP A 114 -4.68 -16.28 3.28
CA TRP A 114 -5.69 -16.59 4.30
C TRP A 114 -6.42 -15.34 4.77
N THR A 115 -5.69 -14.26 5.05
CA THR A 115 -6.29 -12.96 5.41
C THR A 115 -7.15 -12.42 4.28
N ALA A 116 -6.72 -12.58 3.02
CA ALA A 116 -7.52 -12.19 1.86
C ALA A 116 -8.87 -12.92 1.81
N ASP A 117 -8.86 -14.24 2.04
CA ASP A 117 -10.05 -15.09 2.00
C ASP A 117 -10.99 -14.84 3.20
N ARG A 118 -10.44 -14.75 4.42
CA ARG A 118 -11.23 -14.64 5.65
C ARG A 118 -11.67 -13.23 6.00
N ALA A 119 -10.78 -12.26 5.87
CA ALA A 119 -11.10 -10.86 6.15
C ALA A 119 -11.72 -10.16 4.94
N GLN A 120 -11.79 -10.85 3.78
CA GLN A 120 -12.22 -10.27 2.50
C GLN A 120 -11.41 -9.02 2.11
N ILE A 121 -10.18 -8.92 2.64
CA ILE A 121 -9.28 -7.81 2.34
C ILE A 121 -8.59 -8.13 1.01
N PRO A 122 -8.64 -7.24 0.01
CA PRO A 122 -7.86 -7.43 -1.21
C PRO A 122 -6.37 -7.48 -0.86
N VAL A 123 -5.69 -8.60 -1.15
CA VAL A 123 -4.23 -8.68 -1.06
C VAL A 123 -3.64 -8.87 -2.47
N GLY A 124 -2.51 -8.21 -2.72
CA GLY A 124 -1.80 -8.20 -4.01
C GLY A 124 -1.96 -6.90 -4.81
N ASP A 125 -1.57 -6.94 -6.08
CA ASP A 125 -1.55 -5.75 -6.95
C ASP A 125 -2.97 -5.24 -7.24
N GLN A 126 -3.34 -4.13 -6.60
CA GLN A 126 -4.65 -3.50 -6.79
C GLN A 126 -4.44 -2.15 -7.49
N SER A 127 -5.17 -1.92 -8.59
CA SER A 127 -5.26 -0.58 -9.15
C SER A 127 -6.25 0.25 -8.31
N LEU A 128 -6.05 1.57 -8.25
CA LEU A 128 -7.00 2.48 -7.60
C LEU A 128 -8.42 2.27 -8.15
N ILE A 129 -8.53 2.03 -9.46
CA ILE A 129 -9.80 1.78 -10.15
C ILE A 129 -10.45 0.50 -9.61
N MET A 130 -9.70 -0.60 -9.45
CA MET A 130 -10.24 -1.83 -8.87
C MET A 130 -10.71 -1.63 -7.43
N MET A 131 -9.95 -0.89 -6.63
CA MET A 131 -10.34 -0.56 -5.26
C MET A 131 -11.64 0.25 -5.23
N ILE A 132 -11.75 1.29 -6.06
CA ILE A 132 -12.98 2.09 -6.19
C ILE A 132 -14.15 1.23 -6.67
N GLN A 133 -13.94 0.34 -7.65
CA GLN A 133 -14.98 -0.56 -8.15
C GLN A 133 -15.50 -1.51 -7.07
N ARG A 134 -14.61 -2.10 -6.28
CA ARG A 134 -15.00 -2.96 -5.15
C ARG A 134 -15.72 -2.16 -4.06
N THR A 135 -15.22 -0.97 -3.74
CA THR A 135 -15.90 -0.10 -2.77
C THR A 135 -17.28 0.29 -3.27
N LEU A 136 -17.47 0.62 -4.55
CA LEU A 136 -18.80 0.89 -5.12
C LEU A 136 -19.76 -0.30 -5.03
N GLN A 137 -19.24 -1.53 -5.13
CA GLN A 137 -20.07 -2.74 -5.00
C GLN A 137 -20.54 -2.96 -3.56
N ASN A 138 -19.70 -2.63 -2.57
CA ASN A 138 -20.00 -2.84 -1.16
C ASN A 138 -20.71 -1.63 -0.51
N ASP A 139 -20.28 -0.41 -0.83
CA ASP A 139 -20.81 0.86 -0.34
C ASP A 139 -20.70 1.95 -1.43
N ILE A 140 -21.83 2.21 -2.09
CA ILE A 140 -21.93 3.18 -3.19
C ILE A 140 -21.55 4.59 -2.73
N LEU A 141 -21.93 4.99 -1.51
CA LEU A 141 -21.68 6.35 -1.02
C LEU A 141 -20.17 6.58 -0.87
N ILE A 142 -19.47 5.65 -0.23
CA ILE A 142 -18.01 5.72 -0.06
C ILE A 142 -17.33 5.65 -1.43
N GLY A 143 -17.78 4.76 -2.32
CA GLY A 143 -17.23 4.65 -3.66
C GLY A 143 -17.36 5.95 -4.48
N VAL A 144 -18.51 6.62 -4.43
CA VAL A 144 -18.73 7.92 -5.08
C VAL A 144 -17.83 9.00 -4.46
N LEU A 145 -17.71 9.04 -3.12
CA LEU A 145 -16.81 9.98 -2.44
C LEU A 145 -15.36 9.77 -2.87
N LEU A 146 -14.90 8.52 -2.99
CA LEU A 146 -13.56 8.21 -3.49
C LEU A 146 -13.35 8.71 -4.92
N ILE A 147 -14.32 8.54 -5.83
CA ILE A 147 -14.21 9.07 -7.19
C ILE A 147 -14.09 10.61 -7.17
N VAL A 148 -14.94 11.27 -6.39
CA VAL A 148 -14.96 12.74 -6.32
C VAL A 148 -13.65 13.28 -5.77
N PHE A 149 -13.18 12.76 -4.64
CA PHE A 149 -12.00 13.31 -3.96
C PHE A 149 -10.67 12.77 -4.52
N VAL A 150 -10.60 11.51 -4.94
CA VAL A 150 -9.32 10.94 -5.39
C VAL A 150 -9.08 11.20 -6.88
N ILE A 151 -10.12 11.30 -7.70
CA ILE A 151 -9.99 11.44 -9.16
C ILE A 151 -10.43 12.83 -9.63
N LEU A 152 -11.69 13.20 -9.38
CA LEU A 152 -12.27 14.41 -9.97
C LEU A 152 -11.65 15.69 -9.41
N LEU A 153 -11.41 15.76 -8.10
CA LEU A 153 -10.89 16.96 -7.45
C LEU A 153 -9.44 17.27 -7.87
N PRO A 154 -8.49 16.31 -7.91
CA PRO A 154 -7.14 16.55 -8.42
C PRO A 154 -7.12 16.95 -9.90
N LEU A 155 -7.98 16.35 -10.73
CA LEU A 155 -8.12 16.73 -12.14
C LEU A 155 -8.66 18.17 -12.28
N LEU A 156 -9.72 18.50 -11.55
CA LEU A 156 -10.31 19.83 -11.56
C LEU A 156 -9.28 20.88 -11.10
N TYR A 157 -8.53 20.59 -10.04
CA TYR A 157 -7.45 21.44 -9.55
C TYR A 157 -6.36 21.66 -10.61
N ALA A 158 -5.90 20.60 -11.28
CA ALA A 158 -4.89 20.72 -12.33
C ALA A 158 -5.38 21.55 -13.53
N VAL A 159 -6.65 21.40 -13.93
CA VAL A 159 -7.27 22.19 -15.01
C VAL A 159 -7.38 23.67 -14.63
N VAL A 160 -7.82 23.97 -13.40
CA VAL A 160 -7.93 25.36 -12.93
C VAL A 160 -6.55 26.01 -12.81
N LEU A 161 -5.55 25.27 -12.32
CA LEU A 161 -4.16 25.72 -12.27
C LEU A 161 -3.62 26.00 -13.67
N LEU A 162 -3.85 25.10 -14.64
CA LEU A 162 -3.42 25.30 -16.02
C LEU A 162 -4.04 26.57 -16.62
N ARG A 163 -5.35 26.75 -16.43
CA ARG A 163 -6.07 27.94 -16.91
C ARG A 163 -5.49 29.21 -16.29
N PHE A 164 -5.24 29.21 -14.98
CA PHE A 164 -4.67 30.36 -14.27
C PHE A 164 -3.27 30.71 -14.78
N VAL A 165 -2.45 29.70 -15.09
CA VAL A 165 -1.10 29.91 -15.62
C VAL A 165 -1.10 30.47 -17.05
N ILE A 166 -2.07 30.08 -17.88
CA ILE A 166 -2.21 30.62 -19.24
C ILE A 166 -2.72 32.06 -19.20
N LYS A 167 -3.70 32.34 -18.35
CA LYS A 167 -4.33 33.66 -18.24
C LYS A 167 -4.55 33.99 -16.76
N PRO A 168 -3.57 34.64 -16.10
CA PRO A 168 -3.70 34.99 -14.69
C PRO A 168 -4.77 36.08 -14.54
N ASP A 169 -5.88 35.72 -13.90
CA ASP A 169 -6.99 36.63 -13.59
C ASP A 169 -7.38 36.52 -12.11
N SER A 170 -8.00 37.58 -11.58
CA SER A 170 -8.47 37.60 -10.18
C SER A 170 -9.47 36.48 -9.90
N LYS A 171 -10.35 36.16 -10.86
CA LYS A 171 -11.31 35.05 -10.76
C LYS A 171 -10.63 33.69 -10.67
N GLY A 172 -9.58 33.45 -11.45
CA GLY A 172 -8.79 32.23 -11.40
C GLY A 172 -8.05 32.09 -10.07
N TYR A 173 -7.53 33.20 -9.52
CA TYR A 173 -6.94 33.21 -8.18
C TYR A 173 -7.95 32.74 -7.12
N TYR A 174 -9.15 33.32 -7.08
CA TYR A 174 -10.19 32.92 -6.11
C TYR A 174 -10.65 31.48 -6.32
N SER A 175 -10.78 31.03 -7.57
CA SER A 175 -11.15 29.65 -7.89
C SER A 175 -10.07 28.66 -7.43
N LEU A 176 -8.80 28.98 -7.67
CA LEU A 176 -7.66 28.17 -7.25
C LEU A 176 -7.58 28.11 -5.72
N LYS A 177 -7.74 29.25 -5.04
CA LYS A 177 -7.77 29.34 -3.57
C LYS A 177 -8.94 28.57 -2.97
N PHE A 178 -10.10 28.62 -3.61
CA PHE A 178 -11.27 27.84 -3.20
C PHE A 178 -10.95 26.35 -3.32
N ILE A 179 -10.56 25.85 -4.50
CA ILE A 179 -10.28 24.42 -4.71
C ILE A 179 -9.12 23.93 -3.84
N SER A 180 -8.07 24.75 -3.65
CA SER A 180 -6.93 24.36 -2.81
C SER A 180 -7.30 24.22 -1.33
N SER A 181 -8.34 24.91 -0.84
CA SER A 181 -8.89 24.67 0.50
C SER A 181 -9.57 23.31 0.65
N TRP A 182 -10.14 22.78 -0.44
CA TRP A 182 -10.73 21.44 -0.47
C TRP A 182 -9.69 20.34 -0.65
N SER A 183 -8.47 20.62 -1.11
CA SER A 183 -7.44 19.59 -1.28
C SER A 183 -6.95 18.96 0.03
N MET A 184 -7.34 19.52 1.19
CA MET A 184 -7.12 18.88 2.49
C MET A 184 -8.09 17.70 2.71
N LEU A 185 -9.25 17.71 2.04
CA LEU A 185 -10.17 16.57 2.01
C LEU A 185 -9.67 15.43 1.14
N ASP A 186 -8.78 15.67 0.17
CA ASP A 186 -8.12 14.59 -0.57
C ASP A 186 -7.20 13.78 0.34
N VAL A 187 -6.53 14.44 1.30
CA VAL A 187 -5.73 13.75 2.34
C VAL A 187 -6.64 12.97 3.28
N LEU A 188 -7.84 13.48 3.58
CA LEU A 188 -8.85 12.76 4.35
C LEU A 188 -9.41 11.56 3.57
N ALA A 189 -9.69 11.72 2.28
CA ALA A 189 -10.18 10.63 1.43
C ALA A 189 -9.10 9.56 1.22
N LEU A 190 -7.84 9.98 1.07
CA LEU A 190 -6.69 9.07 1.02
C LEU A 190 -6.48 8.38 2.37
N SER A 191 -6.63 9.08 3.48
CA SER A 191 -6.53 8.45 4.80
C SER A 191 -7.70 7.51 5.06
N LEU A 192 -8.92 7.84 4.61
CA LEU A 192 -10.09 6.95 4.63
C LEU A 192 -9.89 5.74 3.72
N LEU A 193 -9.28 5.91 2.56
CA LEU A 193 -8.87 4.80 1.69
C LEU A 193 -7.88 3.90 2.45
N ILE A 194 -6.83 4.47 3.03
CA ILE A 194 -5.82 3.74 3.81
C ILE A 194 -6.43 3.08 5.05
N THR A 195 -7.34 3.72 5.79
CA THR A 195 -7.97 3.17 6.98
C THR A 195 -9.06 2.14 6.64
N SER A 196 -9.75 2.28 5.51
CA SER A 196 -10.68 1.26 5.01
C SER A 196 -9.96 -0.04 4.60
N ILE A 197 -8.68 0.06 4.19
CA ILE A 197 -7.81 -1.09 3.97
C ILE A 197 -7.28 -1.66 5.30
N LYS A 198 -7.21 -0.83 6.34
CA LYS A 198 -6.69 -1.18 7.65
C LYS A 198 -7.76 -1.89 8.50
N GLY A 199 -8.06 -3.13 8.12
CA GLY A 199 -8.69 -4.09 9.04
C GLY A 199 -7.87 -4.22 10.33
N PRO A 200 -8.49 -4.68 11.43
CA PRO A 200 -7.87 -4.63 12.74
C PRO A 200 -6.62 -5.52 12.77
N SER A 201 -5.53 -4.99 13.34
CA SER A 201 -4.35 -5.72 13.84
C SER A 201 -3.29 -6.27 12.86
N ILE A 202 -3.15 -5.78 11.63
CA ILE A 202 -1.97 -6.12 10.79
C ILE A 202 -1.29 -4.83 10.29
N SER A 203 0.00 -4.71 10.54
CA SER A 203 0.86 -3.62 10.05
C SER A 203 1.06 -3.76 8.53
N ILE A 204 0.07 -3.35 7.75
CA ILE A 204 0.14 -3.34 6.29
C ILE A 204 1.13 -2.25 5.88
N TYR A 205 2.27 -2.65 5.30
CA TYR A 205 3.18 -1.76 4.60
C TYR A 205 2.63 -1.52 3.19
N ILE A 206 2.14 -0.31 2.94
CA ILE A 206 1.72 0.08 1.60
C ILE A 206 3.00 0.49 0.85
N SER A 207 3.55 -0.42 0.06
CA SER A 207 4.54 -0.04 -0.96
C SER A 207 3.81 0.74 -2.04
N LEU A 208 4.04 2.04 -2.10
CA LEU A 208 3.53 2.83 -3.22
C LEU A 208 4.20 2.27 -4.48
N GLY A 209 3.45 1.63 -5.37
CA GLY A 209 3.97 1.25 -6.68
C GLY A 209 4.42 2.48 -7.48
N MET A 210 5.01 2.26 -8.66
CA MET A 210 5.43 3.37 -9.54
C MET A 210 4.31 4.39 -9.80
N SER A 211 3.05 3.93 -9.87
CA SER A 211 1.85 4.76 -10.00
C SER A 211 1.57 5.61 -8.75
N GLY A 212 1.75 5.06 -7.55
CA GLY A 212 1.62 5.78 -6.29
C GLY A 212 2.68 6.89 -6.13
N TYR A 213 3.93 6.61 -6.50
CA TYR A 213 4.99 7.63 -6.53
C TYR A 213 4.71 8.70 -7.57
N ALA A 214 4.30 8.31 -8.79
CA ALA A 214 3.94 9.26 -9.84
C ALA A 214 2.80 10.19 -9.40
N PHE A 215 1.81 9.68 -8.65
CA PHE A 215 0.71 10.47 -8.11
C PHE A 215 1.21 11.53 -7.12
N ILE A 216 2.02 11.12 -6.13
CA ILE A 216 2.59 12.04 -5.12
C ILE A 216 3.47 13.10 -5.78
N ILE A 217 4.34 12.70 -6.70
CA ILE A 217 5.22 13.61 -7.44
C ILE A 217 4.39 14.61 -8.25
N SER A 218 3.33 14.16 -8.92
CA SER A 218 2.43 15.03 -9.69
C SER A 218 1.78 16.11 -8.81
N ILE A 219 1.28 15.72 -7.63
CA ILE A 219 0.70 16.66 -6.67
C ILE A 219 1.75 17.66 -6.20
N ALA A 220 2.95 17.20 -5.86
CA ALA A 220 4.04 18.05 -5.39
C ALA A 220 4.47 19.07 -6.46
N ILE A 221 4.53 18.66 -7.74
CA ILE A 221 4.80 19.54 -8.88
C ILE A 221 3.69 20.59 -8.99
N CYS A 222 2.42 20.18 -8.99
CA CYS A 222 1.30 21.12 -9.09
C CYS A 222 1.30 22.15 -7.95
N LYS A 223 1.56 21.72 -6.70
CA LYS A 223 1.65 22.63 -5.54
C LYS A 223 2.83 23.59 -5.64
N SER A 224 3.97 23.12 -6.13
CA SER A 224 5.14 23.97 -6.37
C SER A 224 4.85 25.05 -7.43
N ILE A 225 4.13 24.67 -8.48
CA ILE A 225 3.70 25.59 -9.55
C ILE A 225 2.65 26.60 -9.05
N GLU A 226 1.70 26.16 -8.22
CA GLU A 226 0.75 27.06 -7.54
C GLU A 226 1.51 28.12 -6.75
N TYR A 227 2.45 27.72 -5.89
CA TYR A 227 3.23 28.65 -5.07
C TYR A 227 4.01 29.68 -5.92
N LEU A 228 4.68 29.23 -6.98
CA LEU A 228 5.43 30.11 -7.88
C LEU A 228 4.51 31.08 -8.64
N SER A 229 3.35 30.61 -9.11
CA SER A 229 2.36 31.42 -9.82
C SER A 229 1.72 32.47 -8.91
N LEU A 230 1.43 32.12 -7.66
CA LEU A 230 0.88 33.06 -6.68
C LEU A 230 1.89 34.14 -6.30
N LYS A 231 3.16 33.76 -6.10
CA LYS A 231 4.23 34.70 -5.78
C LYS A 231 4.49 35.71 -6.90
N SER A 232 4.43 35.27 -8.15
CA SER A 232 4.63 36.16 -9.31
C SER A 232 3.47 37.15 -9.47
N PHE A 233 2.23 36.69 -9.26
CA PHE A 233 1.04 37.55 -9.32
C PHE A 233 1.07 38.67 -8.26
N LEU A 234 1.37 38.34 -7.00
CA LEU A 234 1.44 39.31 -5.91
C LEU A 234 2.56 40.37 -6.07
N LYS A 235 3.59 40.08 -6.87
CA LYS A 235 4.66 41.04 -7.16
C LYS A 235 4.25 42.08 -8.21
N ILE A 236 3.28 41.75 -9.08
CA ILE A 236 2.79 42.66 -10.13
C ILE A 236 1.79 43.68 -9.56
N GLU A 237 1.12 43.32 -8.46
CA GLU A 237 0.07 44.16 -7.84
C GLU A 237 0.63 45.20 -6.84
N LYS A 238 1.93 45.18 -6.56
CA LYS A 238 2.64 46.19 -5.74
C LYS A 238 3.44 47.14 -6.61
#